data_AF-A0A7W1LKK7-F1
#
_entry.id   AF-A0A7W1LKK7-F1
#
_cell.length_a   1.000
_cell.length_b   1.000
_cell.length_c   1.000
_cell.angle_alpha   90.00
_cell.angle_beta   90.00
_cell.angle_gamma   90.00
#
_symmetry.space_group_name_H-M   'P 1'
#
loop_
_entity.id
_entity.type
_entity.pdbx_description
1 polymer ?
#
loop_
_entity_poly.entity_id
_entity_poly.type
_entity_poly.pdbx_seq_one_letter_code
_entity_poly.pdbx_strand_id
1 'polypeptide(L)'
;MLRAERKSPQTIKVYRDGLHRYLTWRSLHTAEPMNRTSLNRFVAGLLDAGRAAGTARVRQLAVRRFTAWLIIEGRLPADPFQKVTAPKVDQPVVDPLTDDELRALIRACAAPHGTGPHEHRLAHASDLWLGERGRSFGYDGLSRALRRRAQRAGLEGFLPHKLRHTAAHRWLARGGSESGLMAMAGWTRTDMLVRYTKARAMERAAHEARRLSLGEL
;
A
#
# COMPACT_ATOMS: atom_id res chain seq x y z
N MET A 1 15.27 -14.66 -14.81
CA MET A 1 14.07 -13.89 -15.26
C MET A 1 13.75 -12.66 -14.38
N LEU A 2 13.21 -12.78 -13.15
CA LEU A 2 12.72 -11.58 -12.41
C LEU A 2 13.77 -10.48 -12.12
N ARG A 3 15.03 -10.85 -11.86
CA ARG A 3 16.13 -9.87 -11.73
C ARG A 3 16.49 -9.21 -13.07
N ALA A 4 16.47 -9.99 -14.15
CA ALA A 4 16.71 -9.48 -15.51
C ALA A 4 15.59 -8.51 -15.95
N GLU A 5 14.35 -8.73 -15.50
CA GLU A 5 13.24 -7.77 -15.64
C GLU A 5 13.34 -6.54 -14.72
N ARG A 6 14.48 -6.36 -14.01
CA ARG A 6 14.72 -5.25 -13.09
C ARG A 6 13.66 -5.10 -11.99
N LYS A 7 13.05 -6.21 -11.53
CA LYS A 7 12.15 -6.19 -10.37
C LYS A 7 12.93 -5.90 -9.09
N SER A 8 12.33 -5.09 -8.21
CA SER A 8 12.95 -4.76 -6.93
C SER A 8 13.21 -6.01 -6.06
N PRO A 9 14.21 -5.98 -5.15
CA PRO A 9 14.46 -7.09 -4.23
C PRO A 9 13.22 -7.50 -3.43
N GLN A 10 12.41 -6.52 -3.00
CA GLN A 10 11.18 -6.78 -2.26
C GLN A 10 10.12 -7.48 -3.13
N THR A 11 9.96 -7.07 -4.39
CA THR A 11 9.04 -7.73 -5.33
C THR A 11 9.44 -9.19 -5.56
N ILE A 12 10.74 -9.46 -5.72
CA ILE A 12 11.26 -10.82 -5.90
C ILE A 12 10.96 -11.67 -4.65
N LYS A 13 11.19 -11.12 -3.45
CA LYS A 13 10.88 -11.80 -2.19
C LYS A 13 9.40 -12.18 -2.11
N VAL A 14 8.51 -11.23 -2.37
CA VAL A 14 7.05 -11.45 -2.33
C VAL A 14 6.61 -12.56 -3.30
N TYR A 15 7.15 -12.59 -4.52
CA TYR A 15 6.83 -13.64 -5.48
C TYR A 15 7.41 -15.00 -5.06
N ARG A 16 8.64 -15.04 -4.55
CA ARG A 16 9.24 -16.27 -4.03
C ARG A 16 8.42 -16.84 -2.88
N ASP A 17 8.05 -16.01 -1.90
CA ASP A 17 7.23 -16.40 -0.76
C ASP A 17 5.84 -16.91 -1.20
N GLY A 18 5.25 -16.28 -2.22
CA GLY A 18 3.98 -16.71 -2.80
C GLY A 18 4.06 -18.11 -3.41
N LEU A 19 5.13 -18.39 -4.17
CA LEU A 19 5.37 -19.70 -4.78
C LEU A 19 5.63 -20.78 -3.71
N HIS A 20 6.49 -20.52 -2.72
CA HIS A 20 6.72 -21.48 -1.64
C HIS A 20 5.43 -21.85 -0.92
N ARG A 21 4.58 -20.87 -0.61
CA ARG A 21 3.28 -21.13 0.03
C ARG A 21 2.38 -22.03 -0.82
N TYR A 22 2.35 -21.85 -2.14
CA TYR A 22 1.59 -22.73 -3.03
C TYR A 22 2.14 -24.15 -3.00
N LEU A 23 3.46 -24.31 -3.09
CA LEU A 23 4.11 -25.64 -3.06
C LEU A 23 3.87 -26.35 -1.72
N THR A 24 3.99 -25.65 -0.60
CA THR A 24 3.68 -26.21 0.73
C THR A 24 2.20 -26.60 0.83
N TRP A 25 1.28 -25.71 0.43
CA TRP A 25 -0.15 -26.03 0.42
C TRP A 25 -0.45 -27.27 -0.40
N ARG A 26 0.16 -27.38 -1.59
CA ARG A 26 0.02 -28.54 -2.48
C ARG A 26 0.46 -29.83 -1.78
N SER A 27 1.64 -29.84 -1.16
CA SER A 27 2.17 -31.01 -0.44
C SER A 27 1.25 -31.45 0.69
N LEU A 28 0.64 -30.52 1.42
CA LEU A 28 -0.29 -30.83 2.52
C LEU A 28 -1.64 -31.39 2.04
N HIS A 29 -2.05 -31.09 0.81
CA HIS A 29 -3.36 -31.50 0.27
C HIS A 29 -3.23 -32.56 -0.84
N THR A 30 -2.03 -33.08 -1.07
CA THR A 30 -1.69 -34.01 -2.17
C THR A 30 -2.27 -33.55 -3.51
N ALA A 31 -2.19 -32.25 -3.78
CA ALA A 31 -2.80 -31.68 -4.97
C ALA A 31 -1.90 -31.85 -6.20
N GLU A 32 -2.50 -32.09 -7.36
CA GLU A 32 -1.78 -32.10 -8.64
C GLU A 32 -1.11 -30.73 -8.89
N PRO A 33 0.15 -30.69 -9.37
CA PRO A 33 0.83 -29.43 -9.62
C PRO A 33 0.20 -28.70 -10.81
N MET A 34 0.34 -27.37 -10.80
CA MET A 34 0.14 -26.51 -11.98
C MET A 34 -1.13 -26.80 -12.81
N ASN A 35 -2.29 -26.93 -12.16
CA ASN A 35 -3.58 -26.98 -12.85
C ASN A 35 -4.60 -25.99 -12.24
N ARG A 36 -5.68 -25.74 -12.99
CA ARG A 36 -6.76 -24.83 -12.61
C ARG A 36 -7.37 -25.15 -11.25
N THR A 37 -7.66 -26.43 -10.98
CA THR A 37 -8.32 -26.87 -9.74
C THR A 37 -7.45 -26.59 -8.52
N SER A 38 -6.17 -26.94 -8.58
CA SER A 38 -5.21 -26.72 -7.50
C SER A 38 -4.99 -25.24 -7.23
N LEU A 39 -4.85 -24.41 -8.27
CA LEU A 39 -4.68 -22.97 -8.10
C LEU A 39 -5.94 -22.31 -7.50
N ASN A 40 -7.14 -22.70 -7.96
CA ASN A 40 -8.39 -22.19 -7.41
C ASN A 40 -8.60 -22.62 -5.96
N ARG A 41 -8.35 -23.90 -5.62
CA ARG A 41 -8.43 -24.39 -4.24
C ARG A 41 -7.41 -23.71 -3.32
N PHE A 42 -6.19 -23.45 -3.81
CA PHE A 42 -5.21 -22.68 -3.06
C PHE A 42 -5.70 -21.27 -2.76
N VAL A 43 -6.20 -20.55 -3.78
CA VAL A 43 -6.74 -19.19 -3.60
C VAL A 43 -7.95 -19.19 -2.66
N ALA A 44 -8.87 -20.14 -2.80
CA ALA A 44 -10.02 -20.30 -1.91
C ALA A 44 -9.56 -20.53 -0.47
N GLY A 45 -8.67 -21.49 -0.22
CA GLY A 45 -8.14 -21.75 1.12
C GLY A 45 -7.40 -20.57 1.74
N LEU A 46 -6.80 -19.68 0.94
CA LEU A 46 -6.25 -18.43 1.46
C LEU A 46 -7.33 -17.47 1.95
N LEU A 47 -8.44 -17.35 1.20
CA LEU A 47 -9.57 -16.49 1.55
C LEU A 47 -10.33 -17.05 2.76
N ASP A 48 -10.57 -18.36 2.78
CA ASP A 48 -11.22 -19.07 3.90
C ASP A 48 -10.41 -18.93 5.19
N ALA A 49 -9.08 -18.89 5.09
CA ALA A 49 -8.16 -18.60 6.19
C ALA A 49 -8.08 -17.09 6.56
N GLY A 50 -9.03 -16.27 6.10
CA GLY A 50 -9.14 -14.85 6.45
C GLY A 50 -8.08 -13.94 5.81
N ARG A 51 -7.36 -14.38 4.77
CA ARG A 51 -6.38 -13.52 4.11
C ARG A 51 -7.08 -12.54 3.17
N ALA A 52 -6.60 -11.29 3.19
CA ALA A 52 -7.10 -10.26 2.28
C ALA A 52 -6.97 -10.69 0.81
N ALA A 53 -7.99 -10.36 0.00
CA ALA A 53 -8.02 -10.69 -1.43
C ALA A 53 -6.79 -10.17 -2.20
N GLY A 54 -6.27 -9.00 -1.82
CA GLY A 54 -5.02 -8.47 -2.39
C GLY A 54 -3.81 -9.38 -2.15
N THR A 55 -3.73 -9.97 -0.97
CA THR A 55 -2.68 -10.95 -0.64
C THR A 55 -2.87 -12.24 -1.45
N ALA A 56 -4.10 -12.75 -1.55
CA ALA A 56 -4.41 -13.93 -2.36
C ALA A 56 -4.06 -13.70 -3.84
N ARG A 57 -4.41 -12.53 -4.40
CA ARG A 57 -4.07 -12.13 -5.76
C ARG A 57 -2.57 -12.12 -6.03
N VAL A 58 -1.78 -11.54 -5.13
CA VAL A 58 -0.31 -11.49 -5.30
C VAL A 58 0.31 -12.89 -5.21
N ARG A 59 -0.21 -13.77 -4.34
CA ARG A 59 0.24 -15.16 -4.25
C ARG A 59 -0.13 -15.97 -5.49
N GLN A 60 -1.33 -15.79 -6.03
CA GLN A 60 -1.73 -16.38 -7.30
C GLN A 60 -0.84 -15.88 -8.46
N LEU A 61 -0.53 -14.59 -8.49
CA LEU A 61 0.37 -14.00 -9.49
C LEU A 61 1.77 -14.61 -9.44
N ALA A 62 2.27 -14.93 -8.24
CA ALA A 62 3.56 -15.61 -8.07
C ALA A 62 3.57 -16.98 -8.78
N VAL A 63 2.51 -17.78 -8.62
CA VAL A 63 2.37 -19.08 -9.30
C VAL A 63 2.32 -18.88 -10.82
N ARG A 64 1.49 -17.94 -11.31
CA ARG A 64 1.42 -17.62 -12.73
C ARG A 64 2.77 -17.19 -13.32
N ARG A 65 3.54 -16.38 -12.60
CA ARG A 65 4.89 -15.94 -13.03
C ARG A 65 5.86 -17.11 -13.13
N PHE A 66 5.79 -18.05 -12.21
CA PHE A 66 6.62 -19.26 -12.26
C PHE A 66 6.23 -20.17 -13.43
N THR A 67 4.93 -20.36 -13.68
CA THR A 67 4.44 -21.13 -14.81
C THR A 67 4.80 -20.50 -16.16
N ALA A 68 4.75 -19.17 -16.27
CA ALA A 68 5.24 -18.47 -17.45
C ALA A 68 6.74 -18.75 -17.70
N TRP A 69 7.55 -18.79 -16.65
CA TRP A 69 8.96 -19.19 -16.76
C TRP A 69 9.11 -20.64 -17.22
N LEU A 70 8.35 -21.59 -16.65
CA LEU A 70 8.39 -23.00 -17.08
C LEU A 70 8.04 -23.19 -18.56
N ILE A 71 7.12 -22.38 -19.10
CA ILE A 71 6.78 -22.41 -20.52
C ILE A 71 7.96 -21.92 -21.38
N ILE A 72 8.60 -20.81 -20.98
CA ILE A 72 9.79 -20.28 -21.68
C ILE A 72 10.93 -21.31 -21.68
N GLU A 73 11.10 -22.05 -20.59
CA GLU A 73 12.11 -23.12 -20.47
C GLU A 73 11.70 -24.44 -21.14
N GLY A 74 10.57 -24.48 -21.84
CA GLY A 74 10.06 -25.69 -22.50
C GLY A 74 9.65 -26.82 -21.54
N ARG A 75 9.48 -26.53 -20.25
CA ARG A 75 9.05 -27.50 -19.22
C ARG A 75 7.55 -27.68 -19.15
N LEU A 76 6.79 -26.71 -19.67
CA LEU A 76 5.35 -26.80 -19.85
C LEU A 76 4.97 -26.41 -21.29
N PRO A 77 4.08 -27.16 -21.95
CA PRO A 77 3.71 -26.89 -23.33
C PRO A 77 2.79 -25.66 -23.49
N ALA A 78 2.02 -25.30 -22.47
CA ALA A 78 1.08 -24.17 -22.50
C ALA A 78 0.71 -23.69 -21.07
N ASP A 79 0.03 -22.53 -20.96
CA ASP A 79 -0.50 -22.04 -19.68
C ASP A 79 -1.66 -22.93 -19.18
N PRO A 80 -1.51 -23.67 -18.05
CA PRO A 80 -2.55 -24.50 -17.47
C PRO A 80 -3.64 -23.69 -16.72
N PHE A 81 -3.46 -22.37 -16.59
CA PHE A 81 -4.36 -21.48 -15.86
C PHE A 81 -5.23 -20.62 -16.78
N GLN A 82 -5.45 -21.09 -18.01
CA GLN A 82 -6.46 -20.48 -18.88
C GLN A 82 -7.81 -20.40 -18.16
N LYS A 83 -8.45 -19.24 -18.26
CA LYS A 83 -9.74 -18.92 -17.59
C LYS A 83 -9.71 -18.89 -16.05
N VAL A 84 -8.54 -18.95 -15.41
CA VAL A 84 -8.43 -18.70 -13.97
C VAL A 84 -8.44 -17.20 -13.70
N THR A 85 -9.50 -16.73 -13.05
CA THR A 85 -9.69 -15.33 -12.65
C THR A 85 -8.98 -15.03 -11.33
N ALA A 86 -8.50 -13.80 -11.17
CA ALA A 86 -7.94 -13.33 -9.91
C ALA A 86 -9.04 -12.95 -8.91
N PRO A 87 -8.82 -13.14 -7.60
CA PRO A 87 -9.78 -12.69 -6.61
C PRO A 87 -9.98 -11.17 -6.72
N LYS A 88 -11.23 -10.73 -6.70
CA LYS A 88 -11.58 -9.31 -6.74
C LYS A 88 -11.01 -8.64 -5.50
N VAL A 89 -10.26 -7.56 -5.70
CA VAL A 89 -9.67 -6.79 -4.61
C VAL A 89 -10.45 -5.51 -4.50
N ASP A 90 -11.35 -5.45 -3.52
CA ASP A 90 -12.01 -4.21 -3.18
C ASP A 90 -10.99 -3.28 -2.52
N GLN A 91 -10.99 -2.03 -2.99
CA GLN A 91 -10.16 -0.98 -2.42
C GLN A 91 -11.01 -0.23 -1.40
N PRO A 92 -10.77 -0.42 -0.09
CA PRO A 92 -11.53 0.28 0.92
C PRO A 92 -11.30 1.79 0.77
N VAL A 93 -12.35 2.54 1.04
CA VAL A 93 -12.25 3.99 1.17
C VAL A 93 -11.48 4.28 2.46
N VAL A 94 -10.46 5.13 2.38
CA VAL A 94 -9.66 5.53 3.53
C VAL A 94 -10.04 6.96 3.88
N ASP A 95 -10.67 7.14 5.04
CA ASP A 95 -11.02 8.47 5.51
C ASP A 95 -9.77 9.27 5.88
N PRO A 96 -9.67 10.54 5.44
CA PRO A 96 -8.58 11.41 5.85
C PRO A 96 -8.67 11.73 7.34
N LEU A 97 -7.54 12.10 7.94
CA LEU A 97 -7.54 12.67 9.29
C LEU A 97 -8.29 14.01 9.29
N THR A 98 -9.05 14.25 10.34
CA THR A 98 -9.61 15.57 10.65
C THR A 98 -8.51 16.55 11.06
N ASP A 99 -8.84 17.84 11.09
CA ASP A 99 -7.90 18.87 11.54
C ASP A 99 -7.50 18.68 13.00
N ASP A 100 -8.42 18.22 13.86
CA ASP A 100 -8.13 17.97 15.27
C ASP A 100 -7.24 16.74 15.47
N GLU A 101 -7.51 15.64 14.74
CA GLU A 101 -6.64 14.47 14.74
C GLU A 101 -5.24 14.81 14.22
N LEU A 102 -5.13 15.64 13.18
CA LEU A 102 -3.84 16.09 12.64
C LEU A 102 -3.09 16.95 13.65
N ARG A 103 -3.76 17.91 14.30
CA ARG A 103 -3.18 18.73 15.37
C ARG A 103 -2.73 17.86 16.55
N ALA A 104 -3.53 16.88 16.95
CA ALA A 104 -3.19 15.94 18.01
C ALA A 104 -1.95 15.11 17.64
N LEU A 105 -1.86 14.62 16.41
CA LEU A 105 -0.68 13.88 15.93
C LEU A 105 0.58 14.76 15.92
N ILE A 106 0.48 16.00 15.47
CA ILE A 106 1.60 16.96 15.48
C ILE A 106 2.06 17.24 16.91
N ARG A 107 1.12 17.50 17.84
CA ARG A 107 1.43 17.66 19.27
C ARG A 107 2.10 16.42 19.86
N ALA A 108 1.66 15.23 19.46
CA ALA A 108 2.28 13.99 19.90
C ALA A 108 3.72 13.80 19.35
N CYS A 109 4.11 14.50 18.29
CA CYS A 109 5.49 14.53 17.81
C CYS A 109 6.39 15.47 18.61
N ALA A 110 5.84 16.46 19.33
CA ALA A 110 6.62 17.37 20.15
C ALA A 110 7.35 16.62 21.28
N ALA A 111 8.55 17.10 21.61
CA ALA A 111 9.27 16.66 22.79
C ALA A 111 8.47 17.07 24.06
N PRO A 112 8.64 16.36 25.19
CA PRO A 112 8.16 16.84 26.48
C PRO A 112 8.67 18.28 26.74
N HIS A 113 7.88 19.08 27.47
CA HIS A 113 8.34 20.41 27.86
C HIS A 113 9.59 20.28 28.75
N GLY A 114 10.64 21.05 28.44
CA GLY A 114 11.89 21.07 29.22
C GLY A 114 13.04 20.23 28.66
N THR A 115 12.84 19.44 27.61
CA THR A 115 13.96 18.88 26.85
C THR A 115 14.44 19.90 25.82
N GLY A 116 15.69 20.38 25.98
CA GLY A 116 16.36 21.22 25.00
C GLY A 116 16.46 20.55 23.62
N PRO A 117 16.95 21.27 22.59
CA PRO A 117 17.15 20.67 21.27
C PRO A 117 17.98 19.39 21.39
N HIS A 118 17.37 18.26 21.02
CA HIS A 118 18.06 16.98 20.99
C HIS A 118 18.97 16.95 19.76
N GLU A 119 20.23 17.32 19.95
CA GLU A 119 21.23 17.10 18.92
C GLU A 119 21.52 15.60 18.80
N HIS A 120 21.19 15.02 17.65
CA HIS A 120 21.47 13.62 17.41
C HIS A 120 22.99 13.42 17.35
N ARG A 121 23.53 12.34 17.94
CA ARG A 121 24.98 12.03 17.90
C ARG A 121 25.58 12.05 16.49
N LEU A 122 24.74 11.79 15.49
CA LEU A 122 25.09 11.77 14.07
C LEU A 122 24.54 12.99 13.31
N ALA A 123 24.27 14.12 13.97
CA ALA A 123 23.73 15.32 13.32
C ALA A 123 24.66 15.89 12.22
N HIS A 124 25.95 15.58 12.30
CA HIS A 124 26.95 15.90 11.28
C HIS A 124 26.90 14.97 10.04
N ALA A 125 26.13 13.88 10.09
CA ALA A 125 25.97 12.99 8.95
C ALA A 125 25.04 13.63 7.89
N SER A 126 25.25 13.29 6.62
CA SER A 126 24.46 13.82 5.51
C SER A 126 23.03 13.24 5.41
N ASP A 127 22.73 12.19 6.18
CA ASP A 127 21.41 11.57 6.21
C ASP A 127 20.38 12.49 6.88
N LEU A 128 19.32 12.84 6.15
CA LEU A 128 18.24 13.70 6.65
C LEU A 128 17.46 13.07 7.83
N TRP A 129 17.33 11.74 7.85
CA TRP A 129 16.60 11.00 8.88
C TRP A 129 17.50 9.96 9.55
N LEU A 130 17.86 10.23 10.80
CA LEU A 130 18.80 9.42 11.57
C LEU A 130 18.06 8.42 12.48
N GLY A 131 18.58 7.19 12.57
CA GLY A 131 18.08 6.18 13.49
C GLY A 131 18.77 6.26 14.84
N GLU A 132 18.06 5.94 15.92
CA GLU A 132 18.58 5.98 17.30
C GLU A 132 19.90 5.19 17.51
N ARG A 133 20.06 4.07 16.79
CA ARG A 133 21.23 3.17 16.90
C ARG A 133 22.11 3.13 15.65
N GLY A 134 21.91 4.01 14.67
CA GLY A 134 22.68 3.95 13.42
C GLY A 134 22.33 5.06 12.42
N ARG A 135 23.02 5.05 11.27
CA ARG A 135 22.91 6.12 10.27
C ARG A 135 21.56 6.17 9.54
N SER A 136 20.86 5.03 9.42
CA SER A 136 19.66 4.95 8.57
C SER A 136 18.36 4.79 9.38
N PHE A 137 17.40 5.67 9.11
CA PHE A 137 16.02 5.52 9.53
C PHE A 137 15.18 4.82 8.45
N GLY A 138 15.12 3.49 8.53
CA GLY A 138 14.38 2.67 7.56
C GLY A 138 12.86 2.80 7.65
N TYR A 139 12.15 2.31 6.62
CA TYR A 139 10.68 2.35 6.54
C TYR A 139 9.98 1.74 7.76
N ASP A 140 10.46 0.60 8.25
CA ASP A 140 9.86 -0.05 9.43
C ASP A 140 10.04 0.81 10.70
N GLY A 141 11.18 1.49 10.82
CA GLY A 141 11.45 2.45 11.88
C GLY A 141 10.47 3.62 11.83
N LEU A 142 10.31 4.23 10.65
CA LEU A 142 9.35 5.30 10.39
C LEU A 142 7.91 4.87 10.71
N SER A 143 7.49 3.72 10.18
CA SER A 143 6.15 3.16 10.39
C SER A 143 5.87 2.93 11.87
N ARG A 144 6.80 2.31 12.60
CA ARG A 144 6.67 2.10 14.05
C ARG A 144 6.67 3.42 14.81
N ALA A 145 7.54 4.37 14.46
CA ALA A 145 7.58 5.67 15.11
C ALA A 145 6.27 6.43 14.95
N LEU A 146 5.76 6.56 13.72
CA LEU A 146 4.50 7.24 13.45
C LEU A 146 3.31 6.54 14.14
N ARG A 147 3.25 5.20 14.14
CA ARG A 147 2.20 4.46 14.86
C ARG A 147 2.23 4.72 16.36
N ARG A 148 3.43 4.78 16.98
CA ARG A 148 3.55 5.15 18.40
C ARG A 148 3.07 6.57 18.67
N ARG A 149 3.39 7.54 17.79
CA ARG A 149 2.90 8.92 17.94
C ARG A 149 1.38 9.01 17.75
N ALA A 150 0.83 8.28 16.79
CA ALA A 150 -0.59 8.19 16.56
C ALA A 150 -1.34 7.59 17.77
N GLN A 151 -0.81 6.52 18.36
CA GLN A 151 -1.36 5.94 19.59
C GLN A 151 -1.36 6.95 20.75
N ARG A 152 -0.27 7.72 20.93
CA ARG A 152 -0.22 8.81 21.93
C ARG A 152 -1.21 9.93 21.66
N ALA A 153 -1.60 10.12 20.40
CA ALA A 153 -2.61 11.10 19.99
C ALA A 153 -4.05 10.54 20.05
N GLY A 154 -4.25 9.32 20.55
CA GLY A 154 -5.57 8.67 20.61
C GLY A 154 -6.08 8.16 19.26
N LEU A 155 -5.21 8.04 18.24
CA LEU A 155 -5.60 7.58 16.91
C LEU A 155 -5.47 6.07 16.78
N GLU A 156 -6.60 5.37 16.82
CA GLU A 156 -6.66 3.92 16.61
C GLU A 156 -6.51 3.54 15.14
N GLY A 157 -5.93 2.36 14.87
CA GLY A 157 -5.82 1.82 13.51
C GLY A 157 -4.96 2.64 12.55
N PHE A 158 -4.14 3.58 13.03
CA PHE A 158 -3.38 4.48 12.18
C PHE A 158 -2.37 3.75 11.27
N LEU A 159 -2.42 4.06 9.97
CA LEU A 159 -1.47 3.61 8.97
C LEU A 159 -0.77 4.82 8.31
N PRO A 160 0.56 4.77 8.06
CA PRO A 160 1.29 5.89 7.47
C PRO A 160 0.70 6.42 6.15
N HIS A 161 0.09 5.57 5.33
CA HIS A 161 -0.54 6.01 4.08
C HIS A 161 -1.78 6.91 4.30
N LYS A 162 -2.43 6.87 5.47
CA LYS A 162 -3.52 7.80 5.84
C LYS A 162 -3.07 9.26 5.74
N LEU A 163 -1.79 9.54 5.99
CA LEU A 163 -1.22 10.89 5.82
C LEU A 163 -1.25 11.35 4.36
N ARG A 164 -0.94 10.47 3.39
CA ARG A 164 -1.02 10.82 1.96
C ARG A 164 -2.46 11.04 1.51
N HIS A 165 -3.41 10.25 2.00
CA HIS A 165 -4.84 10.50 1.77
C HIS A 165 -5.25 11.87 2.34
N THR A 166 -4.86 12.16 3.58
CA THR A 166 -5.14 13.44 4.25
C THR A 166 -4.57 14.62 3.47
N ALA A 167 -3.31 14.53 3.03
CA ALA A 167 -2.66 15.58 2.25
C ALA A 167 -3.37 15.83 0.90
N ALA A 168 -3.70 14.76 0.17
CA ALA A 168 -4.42 14.86 -1.10
C ALA A 168 -5.81 15.50 -0.93
N HIS A 169 -6.54 15.11 0.12
CA HIS A 169 -7.82 15.72 0.46
C HIS A 169 -7.70 17.21 0.78
N ARG A 170 -6.74 17.57 1.65
CA ARG A 170 -6.51 18.97 2.05
C ARG A 170 -6.06 19.85 0.88
N TRP A 171 -5.33 19.30 -0.09
CA TRP A 171 -4.92 20.01 -1.29
C TRP A 171 -6.13 20.43 -2.13
N LEU A 172 -6.97 19.45 -2.51
CA LEU A 172 -8.16 19.73 -3.33
C LEU A 172 -9.19 20.59 -2.58
N ALA A 173 -9.37 20.36 -1.28
CA ALA A 173 -10.29 21.16 -0.47
C ALA A 173 -9.89 22.64 -0.37
N ARG A 174 -8.60 22.97 -0.59
CA ARG A 174 -8.09 24.35 -0.66
C ARG A 174 -8.05 24.91 -2.08
N GLY A 175 -8.70 24.24 -3.05
CA GLY A 175 -8.73 24.67 -4.45
C GLY A 175 -7.46 24.37 -5.24
N GLY A 176 -6.55 23.55 -4.71
CA GLY A 176 -5.40 23.10 -5.47
C GLY A 176 -5.82 22.23 -6.66
N SER A 177 -5.12 22.36 -7.80
CA SER A 177 -5.46 21.61 -9.02
C SER A 177 -5.10 20.12 -8.91
N GLU A 178 -5.81 19.28 -9.67
CA GLU A 178 -5.51 17.85 -9.79
C GLU A 178 -4.13 17.60 -10.38
N SER A 179 -3.75 18.34 -11.42
CA SER A 179 -2.44 18.26 -12.05
C SER A 179 -1.31 18.64 -11.09
N GLY A 180 -1.51 19.70 -10.29
CA GLY A 180 -0.57 20.12 -9.25
C GLY A 180 -0.42 19.07 -8.15
N LEU A 181 -1.53 18.46 -7.72
CA LEU A 181 -1.50 17.35 -6.76
C LEU A 181 -0.73 16.15 -7.32
N MET A 182 -0.99 15.78 -8.57
CA MET A 182 -0.29 14.68 -9.23
C MET A 182 1.22 14.93 -9.33
N ALA A 183 1.62 16.15 -9.70
CA ALA A 183 3.03 16.55 -9.76
C ALA A 183 3.71 16.48 -8.39
N MET A 184 3.10 17.09 -7.36
CA MET A 184 3.63 17.08 -5.99
C MET A 184 3.71 15.66 -5.40
N ALA A 185 2.72 14.82 -5.67
CA ALA A 185 2.65 13.47 -5.13
C ALA A 185 3.49 12.45 -5.92
N GLY A 186 4.03 12.84 -7.09
CA GLY A 186 4.79 11.98 -7.99
C GLY A 186 3.94 10.93 -8.70
N TRP A 187 2.67 11.23 -8.98
CA TRP A 187 1.74 10.30 -9.62
C TRP A 187 1.66 10.55 -11.12
N THR A 188 2.03 9.54 -11.90
CA THR A 188 1.91 9.60 -13.37
C THR A 188 0.58 9.10 -13.90
N ARG A 189 -0.18 8.37 -13.07
CA ARG A 189 -1.46 7.76 -13.44
C ARG A 189 -2.59 8.39 -12.64
N THR A 190 -3.67 8.76 -13.33
CA THR A 190 -4.86 9.39 -12.73
C THR A 190 -5.62 8.46 -11.78
N ASP A 191 -5.47 7.13 -11.92
CA ASP A 191 -6.05 6.17 -10.96
C ASP A 191 -5.54 6.39 -9.53
N MET A 192 -4.32 6.91 -9.37
CA MET A 192 -3.76 7.28 -8.07
C MET A 192 -4.47 8.48 -7.46
N LEU A 193 -4.77 9.50 -8.28
CA LEU A 193 -5.54 10.66 -7.84
C LEU A 193 -6.91 10.22 -7.31
N VAL A 194 -7.65 9.42 -8.10
CA VAL A 194 -8.95 8.89 -7.71
C VAL A 194 -8.84 8.08 -6.42
N ARG A 195 -7.84 7.19 -6.32
CA ARG A 195 -7.63 6.35 -5.13
C ARG A 195 -7.39 7.18 -3.86
N TYR A 196 -6.55 8.20 -3.94
CA TYR A 196 -6.17 8.98 -2.76
C TYR A 196 -7.20 10.04 -2.34
N THR A 197 -8.17 10.34 -3.21
CA THR A 197 -9.16 11.41 -2.98
C THR A 197 -10.60 10.90 -2.92
N LYS A 198 -10.80 9.58 -2.96
CA LYS A 198 -12.11 8.91 -3.03
C LYS A 198 -13.06 9.27 -1.88
N ALA A 199 -12.56 9.35 -0.64
CA ALA A 199 -13.40 9.42 0.56
C ALA A 199 -14.32 10.65 0.65
N ARG A 200 -13.89 11.77 0.06
CA ARG A 200 -14.59 13.07 0.11
C ARG A 200 -14.97 13.56 -1.29
N ALA A 201 -15.06 12.66 -2.28
CA ALA A 201 -15.36 13.04 -3.64
C ALA A 201 -16.74 13.71 -3.76
N MET A 202 -17.75 13.14 -3.10
CA MET A 202 -19.11 13.69 -3.11
C MET A 202 -19.20 15.05 -2.39
N GLU A 203 -18.54 15.20 -1.25
CA GLU A 203 -18.49 16.49 -0.54
C GLU A 203 -17.85 17.60 -1.37
N ARG A 204 -16.76 17.28 -2.09
CA ARG A 204 -16.12 18.23 -3.01
C ARG A 204 -17.05 18.62 -4.15
N ALA A 205 -17.70 17.65 -4.78
CA ALA A 205 -18.65 17.90 -5.86
C ALA A 205 -19.81 18.80 -5.39
N ALA A 206 -20.35 18.56 -4.19
CA ALA A 206 -21.41 19.38 -3.62
C ALA A 206 -20.93 20.81 -3.30
N HIS A 207 -19.73 20.97 -2.75
CA HIS A 207 -19.14 22.28 -2.50
C HIS A 207 -18.89 23.06 -3.79
N GLU A 208 -18.37 22.39 -4.82
CA GLU A 208 -18.11 22.98 -6.12
C GLU A 208 -19.40 23.39 -6.84
N ALA A 209 -20.43 22.55 -6.85
CA ALA A 209 -21.72 22.88 -7.43
C ALA A 209 -22.35 24.12 -6.79
N ARG A 210 -22.25 24.25 -5.45
CA ARG A 210 -22.68 25.46 -4.71
C ARG A 210 -21.87 26.68 -5.12
N ARG A 211 -20.55 26.56 -5.22
CA ARG A 211 -19.66 27.66 -5.63
C ARG A 211 -19.95 28.15 -7.05
N LEU A 212 -20.35 27.25 -7.93
CA LEU A 212 -20.67 27.56 -9.33
C LEU A 212 -22.10 28.07 -9.52
N SER A 213 -22.93 28.12 -8.47
CA SER A 213 -24.33 28.56 -8.53
C SER A 213 -25.14 27.92 -9.66
N LEU A 214 -24.91 26.63 -9.95
CA LEU A 214 -25.53 25.94 -11.11
C LEU A 214 -27.07 25.81 -11.02
N GLY A 215 -27.68 26.19 -9.91
CA GLY A 215 -29.12 26.16 -9.69
C GLY A 215 -29.81 27.52 -9.76
N GLU A 216 -29.08 28.61 -9.99
CA GLU A 216 -29.63 29.95 -10.18
C GLU A 216 -29.70 30.25 -11.69
N LEU A 217 -30.92 30.22 -12.24
CA LEU A 217 -31.25 30.60 -13.62
C LEU A 217 -32.21 31.78 -13.61
#